data_AF-A0AAN6EAS4-F1
#
_entry.id   AF-A0AAN6EAS4-F1
#
_cell.length_a   1.000
_cell.length_b   1.000
_cell.length_c   1.000
_cell.angle_alpha   90.00
_cell.angle_beta   90.00
_cell.angle_gamma   90.00
#
_symmetry.space_group_name_H-M   'P 1'
#
loop_
_entity.id
_entity.type
_entity.pdbx_description
1 polymer ?
#
loop_
_entity_poly.entity_id
_entity_poly.type
_entity_poly.pdbx_seq_one_letter_code
_entity_poly.pdbx_strand_id
1 'polypeptide(L)'
;MTAEYAHPLETIIFGQGTIGGPILYCQFVGSVHAVTMFAWIWLRLFQAIDAHSGYDFPWSLHNFLPFWAGADHHDYHHAAFVNNFASSFRWWDSIFGTDAKYHAHKARLAAKKVQ
;
A
#
# COMPACT_ATOMS: atom_id res chain seq x y z
N MET A 1 -7.14 -4.69 -14.95
CA MET A 1 -6.33 -4.10 -13.87
C MET A 1 -7.11 -4.27 -12.58
N THR A 2 -6.47 -4.49 -11.43
CA THR A 2 -7.16 -4.60 -10.14
C THR A 2 -7.56 -3.23 -9.58
N ALA A 3 -6.98 -2.15 -10.11
CA ALA A 3 -7.30 -0.76 -9.75
C ALA A 3 -8.74 -0.34 -10.07
N GLU A 4 -9.41 -0.99 -11.04
CA GLU A 4 -10.80 -0.72 -11.43
C GLU A 4 -11.82 -1.40 -10.48
N TYR A 5 -11.36 -2.30 -9.61
CA TYR A 5 -12.13 -2.88 -8.50
C TYR A 5 -11.75 -2.31 -7.13
N ALA A 6 -10.94 -1.23 -7.10
CA ALA A 6 -10.65 -0.51 -5.86
C ALA A 6 -11.93 0.12 -5.32
N HIS A 7 -12.12 0.06 -4.00
CA HIS A 7 -13.31 0.63 -3.39
C HIS A 7 -13.32 2.15 -3.63
N PRO A 8 -14.45 2.80 -4.00
CA PRO A 8 -14.45 4.24 -4.31
C PRO A 8 -13.86 5.12 -3.20
N LEU A 9 -14.02 4.72 -1.94
CA LEU A 9 -13.39 5.39 -0.80
C LEU A 9 -11.86 5.28 -0.81
N GLU A 10 -11.29 4.14 -1.20
CA GLU A 10 -9.84 3.99 -1.33
C GLU A 10 -9.33 5.00 -2.36
N THR A 11 -9.96 5.08 -3.53
CA THR A 11 -9.58 6.04 -4.58
C THR A 11 -9.61 7.49 -4.08
N ILE A 12 -10.65 7.87 -3.32
CA ILE A 12 -10.77 9.23 -2.77
C ILE A 12 -9.69 9.50 -1.71
N ILE A 13 -9.48 8.57 -0.77
CA ILE A 13 -8.51 8.72 0.32
C ILE A 13 -7.07 8.73 -0.22
N PHE A 14 -6.75 7.85 -1.17
CA PHE A 14 -5.44 7.83 -1.84
C PHE A 14 -5.22 9.07 -2.71
N GLY A 15 -6.26 9.53 -3.41
CA GLY A 15 -6.23 10.77 -4.18
C GLY A 15 -5.94 11.98 -3.28
N GLN A 16 -6.59 12.07 -2.12
CA GLN A 16 -6.30 13.09 -1.10
C GLN A 16 -4.87 12.98 -0.59
N GLY A 17 -4.33 11.81 -0.30
CA GLY A 17 -2.92 11.67 0.13
C GLY A 17 -1.92 12.07 -0.96
N THR A 18 -2.26 11.86 -2.23
CA THR A 18 -1.38 12.12 -3.39
C THR A 18 -1.31 13.62 -3.71
N ILE A 19 -2.45 14.31 -3.67
CA ILE A 19 -2.54 15.75 -3.99
C ILE A 19 -2.46 16.62 -2.72
N GLY A 20 -3.06 16.17 -1.63
CA GLY A 20 -3.09 16.88 -0.35
C GLY A 20 -1.74 16.91 0.36
N GLY A 21 -0.89 15.90 0.21
CA GLY A 21 0.46 15.89 0.79
C GLY A 21 1.30 17.11 0.37
N PRO A 22 1.48 17.36 -0.94
CA PRO A 22 2.18 18.54 -1.45
C PRO A 22 1.52 19.86 -1.04
N ILE A 23 0.19 19.94 -1.04
CA ILE A 23 -0.55 21.14 -0.64
C ILE A 23 -0.31 21.46 0.85
N LEU A 24 -0.45 20.47 1.73
CA LEU A 24 -0.18 20.63 3.16
C LEU A 24 1.28 21.01 3.40
N TYR A 25 2.22 20.37 2.69
CA TYR A 25 3.64 20.69 2.80
C TYR A 25 3.94 22.14 2.36
N CYS A 26 3.33 22.62 1.27
CA CYS A 26 3.36 24.05 0.89
C CYS A 26 2.81 24.95 2.00
N GLN A 27 1.74 24.56 2.69
CA GLN A 27 1.19 25.39 3.76
C GLN A 27 2.16 25.57 4.94
N PHE A 28 3.00 24.58 5.24
CA PHE A 28 3.97 24.68 6.34
C PHE A 28 5.31 25.32 5.93
N VAL A 29 5.79 25.03 4.72
CA VAL A 29 7.14 25.43 4.25
C VAL A 29 7.09 26.64 3.30
N GLY A 30 5.91 27.05 2.86
CA GLY A 30 5.69 28.13 1.91
C GLY A 30 5.79 27.63 0.47
N SER A 31 6.81 28.04 -0.26
CA SER A 31 6.96 27.68 -1.68
C SER A 31 7.63 26.32 -1.85
N VAL A 32 6.95 25.39 -2.53
CA VAL A 32 7.53 24.11 -2.93
C VAL A 32 7.70 24.12 -4.44
N HIS A 33 8.87 23.70 -4.91
CA HIS A 33 9.14 23.62 -6.33
C HIS A 33 8.22 22.59 -7.01
N ALA A 34 7.77 22.88 -8.22
CA ALA A 34 6.94 21.96 -9.00
C ALA A 34 7.60 20.57 -9.16
N VAL A 35 8.93 20.53 -9.29
CA VAL A 35 9.69 19.27 -9.37
C VAL A 35 9.48 18.40 -8.13
N THR A 36 9.51 18.97 -6.93
CA THR A 36 9.25 18.24 -5.68
C THR A 36 7.82 17.73 -5.61
N MET A 37 6.84 18.52 -6.08
CA MET A 37 5.44 18.09 -6.15
C MET A 37 5.26 16.91 -7.12
N PHE A 38 5.82 17.01 -8.33
CA PHE A 38 5.74 15.92 -9.31
C PHE A 38 6.50 14.67 -8.85
N ALA A 39 7.65 14.82 -8.20
CA ALA A 39 8.37 13.71 -7.60
C ALA A 39 7.52 12.99 -6.54
N TRP A 40 6.83 13.74 -5.66
CA TRP A 40 5.91 13.15 -4.69
C TRP A 40 4.77 12.37 -5.35
N ILE A 41 4.09 12.99 -6.31
CA ILE A 41 2.97 12.36 -7.04
C ILE A 41 3.46 11.10 -7.74
N TRP A 42 4.62 11.15 -8.40
CA TRP A 42 5.21 10.02 -9.09
C TRP A 42 5.51 8.86 -8.13
N LEU A 43 6.11 9.13 -6.97
CA LEU A 43 6.36 8.11 -5.93
C LEU A 43 5.05 7.49 -5.40
N ARG A 44 4.02 8.30 -5.18
CA ARG A 44 2.71 7.81 -4.72
C ARG A 44 2.00 6.94 -5.76
N LEU A 45 2.08 7.31 -7.03
CA LEU A 45 1.57 6.49 -8.12
C LEU A 45 2.33 5.18 -8.26
N PHE A 46 3.67 5.22 -8.15
CA PHE A 46 4.50 4.02 -8.18
C PHE A 46 4.12 3.05 -7.07
N GLN A 47 3.93 3.55 -5.84
CA GLN A 47 3.47 2.73 -4.73
C GLN A 47 2.06 2.16 -4.97
N ALA A 48 1.15 2.93 -5.56
CA ALA A 48 -0.19 2.42 -5.89
C ALA A 48 -0.12 1.26 -6.89
N ILE A 49 0.75 1.38 -7.90
CA ILE A 49 1.02 0.30 -8.86
C ILE A 49 1.62 -0.91 -8.14
N ASP A 50 2.62 -0.70 -7.28
CA ASP A 50 3.26 -1.78 -6.51
C ASP A 50 2.23 -2.58 -5.67
N ALA A 51 1.29 -1.89 -5.02
CA ALA A 51 0.27 -2.52 -4.19
C ALA A 51 -0.89 -3.17 -4.97
N HIS A 52 -1.25 -2.65 -6.16
CA HIS A 52 -2.46 -3.08 -6.88
C HIS A 52 -2.19 -3.77 -8.21
N SER A 53 -0.94 -3.92 -8.64
CA SER A 53 -0.61 -4.60 -9.90
C SER A 53 -0.87 -6.11 -9.83
N GLY A 54 -0.92 -6.68 -8.62
CA GLY A 54 -0.96 -8.13 -8.40
C GLY A 54 0.38 -8.83 -8.67
N TYR A 55 1.42 -8.07 -9.02
CA TYR A 55 2.77 -8.59 -9.26
C TYR A 55 3.70 -8.23 -8.12
N ASP A 56 4.52 -9.20 -7.71
CA ASP A 56 5.65 -8.97 -6.82
C ASP A 56 6.90 -8.71 -7.68
N PHE A 57 7.27 -7.44 -7.83
CA PHE A 57 8.45 -7.06 -8.60
C PHE A 57 9.71 -7.20 -7.75
N PRO A 58 10.86 -7.58 -8.35
CA PRO A 58 12.10 -7.72 -7.58
C PRO A 58 12.60 -6.39 -6.98
N TRP A 59 12.12 -5.25 -7.48
CA TRP A 59 12.41 -3.91 -6.94
C TRP A 59 11.30 -3.36 -6.03
N SER A 60 10.24 -4.13 -5.76
CA SER A 60 9.19 -3.73 -4.82
C SER A 60 9.80 -3.47 -3.44
N LEU A 61 9.36 -2.39 -2.78
CA LEU A 61 9.96 -1.93 -1.53
C LEU A 61 9.83 -2.94 -0.38
N HIS A 62 8.81 -3.80 -0.41
CA HIS A 62 8.61 -4.86 0.60
C HIS A 62 9.75 -5.90 0.59
N ASN A 63 10.43 -6.09 -0.53
CA ASN A 63 11.57 -7.00 -0.62
C ASN A 63 12.81 -6.48 0.14
N PHE A 64 12.90 -5.17 0.36
CA PHE A 64 14.01 -4.53 1.09
C PHE A 64 13.61 -4.10 2.51
N LEU A 65 12.34 -3.73 2.71
CA LEU A 65 11.81 -3.19 3.95
C LEU A 65 10.73 -4.14 4.51
N PRO A 66 11.01 -4.87 5.60
CA PRO A 66 10.10 -5.92 6.09
C PRO A 66 8.75 -5.38 6.62
N PHE A 67 8.69 -4.08 6.92
CA PHE A 67 7.48 -3.39 7.37
C PHE A 67 6.70 -2.74 6.22
N TRP A 68 7.17 -2.84 4.98
CA TRP A 68 6.47 -2.30 3.82
C TRP A 68 5.47 -3.33 3.26
N ALA A 69 4.30 -2.86 2.86
CA ALA A 69 3.23 -3.67 2.27
C ALA A 69 3.47 -3.77 0.76
N GLY A 70 3.38 -4.99 0.22
CA GLY A 70 3.41 -5.27 -1.22
C GLY A 70 2.07 -5.76 -1.74
N ALA A 71 2.04 -6.13 -3.02
CA ALA A 71 0.84 -6.65 -3.70
C ALA A 71 0.15 -7.77 -2.91
N ASP A 72 0.88 -8.77 -2.42
CA ASP A 72 0.31 -9.91 -1.67
C ASP A 72 -0.44 -9.50 -0.38
N HIS A 73 0.04 -8.46 0.32
CA HIS A 73 -0.65 -7.95 1.52
C HIS A 73 -1.96 -7.27 1.15
N HIS A 74 -1.99 -6.53 0.05
CA HIS A 74 -3.16 -5.80 -0.45
C HIS A 74 -4.16 -6.72 -1.18
N ASP A 75 -3.67 -7.74 -1.88
CA ASP A 75 -4.52 -8.76 -2.50
C ASP A 75 -5.28 -9.56 -1.43
N TYR A 76 -4.64 -9.84 -0.29
CA TYR A 76 -5.34 -10.42 0.85
C TYR A 76 -6.42 -9.48 1.42
N HIS A 77 -6.17 -8.17 1.45
CA HIS A 77 -7.18 -7.19 1.82
C HIS A 77 -8.38 -7.27 0.88
N HIS A 78 -8.17 -7.30 -0.44
CA HIS A 78 -9.26 -7.47 -1.40
C HIS A 78 -9.95 -8.84 -1.31
N ALA A 79 -9.28 -9.88 -0.83
CA ALA A 79 -9.90 -11.18 -0.63
C ALA A 79 -10.74 -11.25 0.67
N ALA A 80 -10.27 -10.62 1.75
CA ALA A 80 -10.88 -10.72 3.07
C ALA A 80 -11.78 -9.53 3.45
N PHE A 81 -11.59 -8.37 2.83
CA PHE A 81 -12.26 -7.07 3.00
C PHE A 81 -12.25 -6.44 4.40
N VAL A 82 -12.00 -7.22 5.45
CA VAL A 82 -12.09 -6.79 6.87
C VAL A 82 -10.77 -6.92 7.63
N ASN A 83 -9.64 -7.02 6.92
CA ASN A 83 -8.28 -7.18 7.48
C ASN A 83 -7.28 -6.47 6.56
N ASN A 84 -6.03 -6.28 7.01
CA ASN A 84 -4.92 -5.73 6.20
C ASN A 84 -5.24 -4.37 5.55
N PHE A 85 -5.64 -3.37 6.33
CA PHE A 85 -6.06 -2.07 5.80
C PHE A 85 -4.88 -1.19 5.35
N ALA A 86 -3.66 -1.47 5.82
CA ALA A 86 -2.51 -0.65 5.50
C ALA A 86 -1.93 -0.98 4.12
N SER A 87 -1.82 0.05 3.27
CA SER A 87 -1.32 -0.05 1.89
C SER A 87 0.16 0.28 1.71
N SER A 88 0.82 0.84 2.73
CA SER A 88 2.26 1.14 2.72
C SER A 88 2.95 0.48 3.89
N PHE A 89 2.53 0.83 5.11
CA PHE A 89 3.25 0.49 6.31
C PHE A 89 2.45 -0.52 7.14
N ARG A 90 2.95 -1.76 7.17
CA ARG A 90 2.29 -2.89 7.82
C ARG A 90 2.19 -2.74 9.34
N TRP A 91 3.03 -1.91 9.95
CA TRP A 91 2.97 -1.67 11.40
C TRP A 91 1.62 -1.15 11.85
N TRP A 92 0.87 -0.44 11.00
CA TRP A 92 -0.47 0.02 11.37
C TRP A 92 -1.39 -1.19 11.57
N ASP A 93 -1.32 -2.17 10.66
CA ASP A 93 -2.07 -3.41 10.83
C ASP A 93 -1.58 -4.22 12.02
N SER A 94 -0.27 -4.24 12.29
CA SER A 94 0.28 -4.95 13.46
C SER A 94 -0.10 -4.29 14.78
N ILE A 95 -0.17 -2.95 14.85
CA ILE A 95 -0.61 -2.20 16.03
C ILE A 95 -2.10 -2.44 16.31
N PHE A 96 -2.93 -2.45 15.27
CA PHE A 96 -4.38 -2.65 15.41
C PHE A 96 -4.81 -4.13 15.33
N GLY A 97 -3.87 -5.06 15.13
CA GLY A 97 -4.11 -6.50 15.07
C GLY A 97 -4.86 -6.97 13.81
N THR A 98 -4.92 -6.16 12.76
CA THR A 98 -5.67 -6.43 11.53
C THR A 98 -4.89 -7.30 10.53
N ASP A 99 -3.64 -7.68 10.82
CA ASP A 99 -2.82 -8.60 10.02
C ASP A 99 -2.81 -10.06 10.53
N ALA A 100 -3.44 -10.35 11.67
CA ALA A 100 -3.39 -11.68 12.30
C ALA A 100 -3.92 -12.80 11.38
N LYS A 101 -5.02 -12.56 10.67
CA LYS A 101 -5.59 -13.54 9.73
C LYS A 101 -4.74 -13.74 8.48
N TYR A 102 -4.03 -12.70 8.04
CA TYR A 102 -3.09 -12.78 6.93
C TYR A 102 -1.91 -13.69 7.27
N HIS A 103 -1.29 -13.52 8.44
CA HIS A 103 -0.19 -14.39 8.86
C HIS A 103 -0.62 -15.86 8.98
N ALA A 104 -1.81 -16.11 9.53
CA ALA A 104 -2.38 -17.45 9.59
C ALA A 104 -2.64 -18.04 8.19
N HIS A 105 -3.08 -17.22 7.24
CA HIS A 105 -3.26 -17.63 5.85
C HIS A 105 -1.92 -17.99 5.18
N LYS A 106 -0.89 -17.16 5.32
CA LYS A 106 0.46 -17.43 4.80
C LYS A 106 1.06 -18.70 5.39
N ALA A 107 0.91 -18.94 6.70
CA ALA A 107 1.37 -20.16 7.35
C ALA A 107 0.70 -21.42 6.77
N ARG A 108 -0.62 -21.38 6.52
CA ARG A 108 -1.35 -22.49 5.88
C ARG A 108 -0.87 -22.76 4.45
N LEU A 109 -0.62 -21.71 3.66
CA LEU A 109 -0.09 -21.85 2.31
C LEU A 109 1.32 -22.44 2.30
N ALA A 110 2.18 -22.03 3.23
CA ALA A 110 3.52 -22.58 3.37
C ALA A 110 3.47 -24.07 3.73
N ALA A 111 2.62 -24.48 4.69
CA ALA A 111 2.45 -25.87 5.07
C ALA A 111 2.00 -26.77 3.91
N LYS A 112 1.10 -26.28 3.04
CA LYS A 112 0.62 -27.01 1.85
C LYS A 112 1.69 -27.20 0.77
N LYS A 113 2.72 -26.36 0.71
CA LYS A 113 3.81 -26.48 -0.29
C LYS A 113 4.89 -27.50 0.12
N VAL A 114 4.91 -27.89 1.39
CA VAL A 114 5.89 -28.83 1.96
C VAL A 114 5.37 -30.28 1.90
N GLN A 115 4.07 -30.47 1.67
CA GLN A 115 3.41 -31.77 1.50
C GLN A 115 3.36 -32.17 0.03
#